data_AF-A0A399T448-F1
#
_entry.id   AF-A0A399T448-F1
#
_cell.length_a   1.000
_cell.length_b   1.000
_cell.length_c   1.000
_cell.angle_alpha   90.00
_cell.angle_beta   90.00
_cell.angle_gamma   90.00
#
_symmetry.space_group_name_H-M   'P 1'
#
loop_
_entity.id
_entity.type
_entity.pdbx_description
1 polymer ?
#
loop_
_entity_poly.entity_id
_entity_poly.type
_entity_poly.pdbx_seq_one_letter_code
_entity_poly.pdbx_strand_id
1 'polypeptide(L)'
;MTLTAILPSLRRSIPDPLAAAEWPTGTVATTTDLRVGAVSLVALAAERGTPCATTAAAVERCSSGRASRTASASAVVLRILAVAPATADAPRALLVDADVAGLACAWAEARLIGRASTAAA
;
A
#
# COMPACT_ATOMS: atom_id res chain seq x y z
N MET A 1 18.62 -6.66 -28.34
CA MET A 1 18.07 -6.07 -27.10
C MET A 1 17.49 -7.20 -26.26
N THR A 2 17.85 -7.31 -24.98
CA THR A 2 17.44 -8.42 -24.11
C THR A 2 16.30 -8.01 -23.17
N LEU A 3 15.47 -8.98 -22.78
CA LEU A 3 14.36 -8.81 -21.86
C LEU A 3 14.78 -8.08 -20.56
N THR A 4 16.02 -8.29 -20.09
CA THR A 4 16.65 -7.59 -18.95
C THR A 4 16.88 -6.09 -19.14
N ALA A 5 17.00 -5.58 -20.36
CA ALA A 5 17.05 -4.15 -20.62
C ALA A 5 15.64 -3.50 -20.63
N ILE A 6 14.60 -4.29 -20.88
CA ILE A 6 13.19 -3.86 -20.92
C ILE A 6 12.52 -4.04 -19.53
N LEU A 7 12.96 -5.01 -18.74
CA LEU A 7 12.41 -5.33 -17.41
C LEU A 7 12.39 -4.17 -16.40
N PRO A 8 13.42 -3.30 -16.31
CA PRO A 8 13.40 -2.17 -15.38
C PRO A 8 12.37 -1.10 -15.74
N SER A 9 12.19 -0.81 -17.04
CA SER A 9 11.19 0.14 -17.52
C SER A 9 9.77 -0.46 -17.47
N LEU A 10 9.63 -1.76 -17.74
CA LEU A 10 8.36 -2.48 -17.58
C LEU A 10 7.86 -2.48 -16.12
N ARG A 11 8.75 -2.64 -15.14
CA ARG A 11 8.38 -2.57 -13.71
C ARG A 11 7.73 -1.24 -13.31
N ARG A 12 7.98 -0.15 -14.03
CA ARG A 12 7.29 1.14 -13.78
C ARG A 12 5.95 1.26 -14.48
N SER A 13 5.66 0.37 -15.43
CA SER A 13 4.46 0.42 -16.28
C SER A 13 3.35 -0.53 -15.83
N ILE A 14 3.64 -1.45 -14.90
CA ILE A 14 2.70 -2.45 -14.40
C ILE A 14 2.56 -2.28 -12.88
N PRO A 15 1.33 -2.22 -12.33
CA PRO A 15 1.13 -2.19 -10.89
C PRO A 15 1.67 -3.45 -10.22
N ASP A 16 2.31 -3.29 -9.06
CA ASP A 16 2.73 -4.44 -8.26
C ASP A 16 1.50 -5.25 -7.81
N PRO A 17 1.52 -6.59 -7.90
CA PRO A 17 0.38 -7.44 -7.56
C PRO A 17 -0.01 -7.26 -6.08
N LEU A 18 -1.32 -7.30 -5.79
CA LEU A 18 -1.87 -7.17 -4.44
C LEU A 18 -2.19 -8.55 -3.86
N ALA A 19 -1.87 -8.78 -2.58
CA ALA A 19 -2.54 -9.84 -1.81
C ALA A 19 -3.98 -9.38 -1.49
N ALA A 20 -4.91 -9.65 -2.40
CA ALA A 20 -6.27 -9.11 -2.35
C ALA A 20 -7.01 -9.37 -1.01
N ALA A 21 -6.67 -10.44 -0.29
CA ALA A 21 -7.27 -10.77 1.00
C ALA A 21 -6.87 -9.82 2.14
N GLU A 22 -5.77 -9.09 2.00
CA GLU A 22 -5.24 -8.15 3.01
C GLU A 22 -5.74 -6.72 2.79
N TRP A 23 -6.40 -6.46 1.65
CA TRP A 23 -6.92 -5.15 1.30
C TRP A 23 -8.44 -5.07 1.48
N PRO A 24 -9.01 -3.87 1.67
CA PRO A 24 -10.45 -3.68 1.59
C PRO A 24 -10.99 -4.10 0.22
N THR A 25 -12.23 -4.55 0.18
CA THR A 25 -12.86 -5.04 -1.05
C THR A 25 -12.90 -3.94 -2.12
N GLY A 26 -12.65 -4.31 -3.37
CA GLY A 26 -12.59 -3.35 -4.49
C GLY A 26 -11.30 -2.54 -4.51
N THR A 27 -10.25 -2.98 -3.82
CA THR A 27 -8.93 -2.35 -3.93
C THR A 27 -8.28 -2.69 -5.27
N VAL A 28 -7.81 -1.66 -5.98
CA VAL A 28 -7.12 -1.77 -7.26
C VAL A 28 -5.82 -0.97 -7.19
N ALA A 29 -4.71 -1.61 -7.54
CA ALA A 29 -3.41 -0.95 -7.68
C ALA A 29 -3.27 -0.34 -9.09
N THR A 30 -2.71 0.86 -9.12
CA THR A 30 -2.13 1.47 -10.31
C THR A 30 -0.62 1.59 -10.10
N THR A 31 0.12 2.05 -11.11
CA THR A 31 1.59 2.19 -11.01
C THR A 31 2.02 3.23 -9.98
N THR A 32 1.16 4.18 -9.62
CA THR A 32 1.50 5.31 -8.74
C THR A 32 0.53 5.50 -7.58
N ASP A 33 -0.55 4.74 -7.51
CA ASP A 33 -1.64 4.97 -6.57
C ASP A 33 -2.40 3.66 -6.28
N LEU A 34 -3.14 3.66 -5.19
CA LEU A 34 -4.09 2.62 -4.81
C LEU A 34 -5.48 3.23 -4.74
N ARG A 35 -6.46 2.50 -5.24
CA ARG A 35 -7.86 2.89 -5.16
C ARG A 35 -8.63 1.90 -4.34
N VAL A 36 -9.39 2.34 -3.36
CA VAL A 36 -10.37 1.52 -2.63
C VAL A 36 -11.76 1.89 -3.13
N GLY A 37 -12.32 1.08 -4.04
CA GLY A 37 -13.52 1.45 -4.78
C GLY A 37 -13.30 2.74 -5.59
N ALA A 38 -14.07 3.78 -5.30
CA ALA A 38 -13.94 5.08 -5.96
C ALA A 38 -12.86 6.00 -5.37
N VAL A 39 -12.31 5.65 -4.19
CA VAL A 39 -11.40 6.52 -3.44
C VAL A 39 -9.95 6.28 -3.85
N SER A 40 -9.30 7.27 -4.45
CA SER A 40 -7.85 7.31 -4.65
C SER A 40 -7.15 7.65 -3.33
N LEU A 41 -6.13 6.88 -2.93
CA LEU A 41 -5.40 7.14 -1.68
C LEU A 41 -4.53 8.40 -1.79
N VAL A 42 -3.95 8.66 -2.96
CA VAL A 42 -3.23 9.93 -3.22
C VAL A 42 -4.17 11.12 -3.12
N ALA A 43 -5.35 11.06 -3.76
CA ALA A 43 -6.32 12.15 -3.69
C ALA A 43 -6.85 12.35 -2.27
N LEU A 44 -7.13 11.26 -1.55
CA LEU A 44 -7.57 11.29 -0.15
C LEU A 44 -6.55 12.01 0.75
N ALA A 45 -5.26 11.68 0.60
CA ALA A 45 -4.19 12.32 1.36
C ALA A 45 -3.97 13.79 0.98
N ALA A 46 -4.19 14.16 -0.29
CA ALA A 46 -4.13 15.55 -0.73
C ALA A 46 -5.29 16.38 -0.17
N GLU A 47 -6.49 15.81 -0.08
CA GLU A 47 -7.69 16.47 0.42
C GLU A 47 -7.69 16.59 1.95
N ARG A 48 -7.36 15.51 2.66
CA ARG A 48 -7.50 15.43 4.13
C ARG A 48 -6.21 15.62 4.90
N GLY A 49 -5.08 15.61 4.21
CA GLY A 49 -3.78 15.45 4.84
C GLY A 49 -3.51 14.02 5.29
N THR A 50 -2.37 13.83 5.94
CA THR A 50 -1.96 12.58 6.58
C THR A 50 -1.79 12.82 8.09
N PRO A 51 -2.04 11.81 8.93
CA PRO A 51 -2.50 10.46 8.58
C PRO A 51 -3.99 10.43 8.20
N CYS A 52 -4.35 9.59 7.24
CA CYS A 52 -5.75 9.36 6.87
C CYS A 52 -6.00 7.90 6.50
N ALA A 53 -7.27 7.49 6.52
CA ALA A 53 -7.66 6.13 6.21
C ALA A 53 -8.98 6.08 5.45
N THR A 54 -9.15 5.00 4.69
CA THR A 54 -10.45 4.61 4.11
C THR A 54 -10.75 3.17 4.48
N THR A 55 -12.00 2.91 4.83
CA THR A 55 -12.47 1.60 5.30
C THR A 55 -13.52 1.07 4.35
N ALA A 56 -13.45 -0.22 4.04
CA ALA A 56 -14.51 -0.94 3.34
C ALA A 56 -14.62 -2.37 3.89
N ALA A 57 -15.55 -3.16 3.37
CA ALA A 57 -15.68 -4.56 3.73
C ALA A 57 -14.35 -5.31 3.49
N ALA A 58 -13.94 -6.18 4.42
CA ALA A 58 -12.80 -7.05 4.20
C ALA A 58 -13.13 -8.08 3.10
N VAL A 59 -12.11 -8.64 2.45
CA VAL A 59 -12.29 -9.73 1.49
C VAL A 59 -12.36 -11.07 2.23
N GLU A 60 -13.35 -11.91 1.92
CA GLU A 60 -13.42 -13.27 2.46
C GLU A 60 -12.20 -14.08 2.00
N ARG A 61 -11.49 -14.72 2.93
CA ARG A 61 -10.34 -15.57 2.61
C ARG A 61 -10.76 -16.72 1.70
N CYS A 62 -9.88 -17.08 0.76
CA CYS A 62 -10.15 -18.10 -0.27
C CYS A 62 -11.37 -17.81 -1.16
N SER A 63 -11.86 -16.57 -1.18
CA SER A 63 -12.86 -16.11 -2.14
C SER A 63 -12.20 -15.42 -3.33
N SER A 64 -12.91 -15.34 -4.45
CA SER A 64 -12.52 -14.54 -5.62
C SER A 64 -12.80 -13.04 -5.41
N GLY A 65 -12.43 -12.48 -4.26
CA GLY A 65 -12.64 -11.07 -3.93
C GLY A 65 -14.03 -10.73 -3.35
N ARG A 66 -14.72 -11.69 -2.73
CA ARG A 66 -16.06 -11.47 -2.16
C ARG A 66 -15.97 -10.59 -0.91
N ALA A 67 -16.83 -9.58 -0.84
CA ALA A 67 -16.98 -8.75 0.35
C ALA A 67 -17.51 -9.57 1.53
N SER A 68 -16.83 -9.48 2.67
CA SER A 68 -17.33 -9.98 3.95
C SER A 68 -18.52 -9.14 4.41
N ARG A 69 -19.51 -9.80 5.01
CA ARG A 69 -20.68 -9.14 5.61
C ARG A 69 -20.44 -8.63 7.04
N THR A 70 -19.39 -9.11 7.70
CA THR A 70 -19.17 -8.89 9.13
C THR A 70 -17.80 -8.29 9.44
N ALA A 71 -16.82 -8.45 8.55
CA ALA A 71 -15.48 -7.90 8.73
C ALA A 71 -15.25 -6.69 7.84
N SER A 72 -14.48 -5.72 8.36
CA SER A 72 -14.02 -4.54 7.63
C SER A 72 -12.49 -4.54 7.58
N ALA A 73 -11.94 -3.94 6.54
CA ALA A 73 -10.51 -3.67 6.40
C ALA A 73 -10.30 -2.19 6.09
N SER A 74 -9.17 -1.66 6.52
CA SER A 74 -8.82 -0.25 6.34
C SER A 74 -7.50 -0.13 5.59
N ALA A 75 -7.46 0.75 4.58
CA ALA A 75 -6.23 1.22 3.98
C ALA A 75 -5.82 2.52 4.68
N VAL A 76 -4.63 2.55 5.27
CA VAL A 76 -4.09 3.69 6.01
C VAL A 76 -2.98 4.34 5.20
N VAL A 77 -3.03 5.66 5.06
CA VAL A 77 -2.02 6.48 4.40
C VAL A 77 -1.29 7.30 5.45
N LEU A 78 0.03 7.15 5.45
CA LEU A 78 0.95 7.79 6.38
C LEU A 78 1.99 8.58 5.60
N ARG A 79 2.50 9.66 6.19
CA ARG A 79 3.64 10.39 5.66
C ARG A 79 4.92 9.92 6.33
N ILE A 80 5.92 9.60 5.52
CA ILE A 80 7.28 9.38 6.01
C ILE A 80 7.88 10.74 6.39
N LEU A 81 8.21 10.91 7.66
CA LEU A 81 8.85 12.11 8.21
C LEU A 81 10.38 12.00 8.16
N ALA A 82 10.91 10.80 8.40
CA ALA A 82 12.34 10.54 8.33
C ALA A 82 12.63 9.07 7.99
N VAL A 83 13.82 8.83 7.46
CA VAL A 83 14.34 7.47 7.21
C VAL A 83 15.62 7.32 8.02
N ALA A 84 15.59 6.44 9.02
CA ALA A 84 16.80 6.07 9.75
C ALA A 84 17.64 5.11 8.90
N PRO A 85 18.96 5.31 8.79
CA PRO A 85 19.83 4.36 8.09
C PRO A 85 19.85 3.03 8.83
N ALA A 86 20.10 1.95 8.10
CA ALA A 86 20.45 0.68 8.74
C ALA A 86 21.83 0.82 9.41
N THR A 87 21.96 0.31 10.63
CA THR A 87 23.22 0.20 11.37
C THR A 87 23.59 -1.28 11.52
N ALA A 88 24.74 -1.56 12.12
CA ALA A 88 25.11 -2.94 12.46
C ALA A 88 24.11 -3.59 13.42
N ASP A 89 23.50 -2.79 14.30
CA ASP A 89 22.65 -3.26 15.39
C ASP A 89 21.15 -3.06 15.14
N ALA A 90 20.77 -2.34 14.08
CA ALA A 90 19.37 -2.03 13.78
C ALA A 90 19.08 -2.00 12.28
N PRO A 91 17.95 -2.58 11.83
CA PRO A 91 17.52 -2.45 10.44
C PRO A 91 17.13 -1.00 10.11
N ARG A 92 16.98 -0.72 8.82
CA ARG A 92 16.41 0.54 8.35
C ARG A 92 15.01 0.75 8.95
N ALA A 93 14.74 1.94 9.47
CA ALA A 93 13.45 2.29 10.05
C ALA A 93 12.87 3.55 9.42
N LEU A 94 11.54 3.67 9.45
CA LEU A 94 10.80 4.83 8.97
C LEU A 94 10.14 5.51 10.18
N LEU A 95 10.31 6.82 10.29
CA LEU A 95 9.48 7.64 11.16
C LEU A 95 8.28 8.11 10.35
N VAL A 96 7.08 7.89 10.87
CA VAL A 96 5.82 8.27 10.22
C VAL A 96 5.03 9.24 11.08
N ASP A 97 4.04 9.91 10.50
CA ASP A 97 3.20 10.92 11.15
C ASP A 97 2.03 10.37 11.98
N ALA A 98 2.08 9.09 12.35
CA ALA A 98 1.11 8.45 13.23
C ALA A 98 1.77 7.42 14.15
N ASP A 99 1.19 7.23 15.33
CA ASP A 99 1.48 6.05 16.14
C ASP A 99 0.66 4.87 15.60
N VAL A 100 1.38 3.87 15.11
CA VAL A 100 0.82 2.62 14.57
C VAL A 100 1.09 1.44 15.52
N ALA A 101 1.66 1.70 16.69
CA ALA A 101 1.89 0.69 17.71
C ALA A 101 0.55 0.08 18.13
N GLY A 102 0.42 -1.25 17.99
CA GLY A 102 -0.81 -1.99 18.30
C GLY A 102 -1.77 -2.18 17.14
N LEU A 103 -1.50 -1.61 15.96
CA LEU A 103 -2.26 -1.94 14.75
C LEU A 103 -1.75 -3.24 14.14
N ALA A 104 -2.66 -4.16 13.83
CA ALA A 104 -2.38 -5.35 13.06
C ALA A 104 -2.27 -5.00 11.56
N CYS A 105 -1.20 -4.32 11.19
CA CYS A 105 -0.94 -3.93 9.80
C CYS A 105 -0.33 -5.09 9.00
N ALA A 106 -0.83 -5.31 7.80
CA ALA A 106 -0.20 -6.16 6.80
C ALA A 106 1.02 -5.45 6.19
N TRP A 107 2.13 -5.35 6.94
CA TRP A 107 3.32 -4.60 6.53
C TRP A 107 3.95 -5.08 5.20
N ALA A 108 3.77 -6.36 4.85
CA ALA A 108 4.20 -6.91 3.56
C ALA A 108 3.44 -6.31 2.36
N GLU A 109 2.28 -5.71 2.60
CA GLU A 109 1.49 -4.99 1.58
C GLU A 109 1.71 -3.47 1.64
N ALA A 110 2.63 -2.98 2.48
CA ALA A 110 2.93 -1.56 2.55
C ALA A 110 3.48 -1.05 1.22
N ARG A 111 2.89 0.04 0.71
CA ARG A 111 3.22 0.58 -0.62
C ARG A 111 3.45 2.07 -0.56
N LEU A 112 4.41 2.51 -1.36
CA LEU A 112 4.62 3.92 -1.60
C LEU A 112 3.68 4.40 -2.71
N ILE A 113 2.93 5.45 -2.43
CA ILE A 113 2.00 6.08 -3.37
C ILE A 113 2.53 7.43 -3.85
N GLY A 114 1.95 7.96 -4.92
CA GLY A 114 2.35 9.21 -5.57
C GLY A 114 3.53 9.09 -6.54
N ARG A 115 4.14 7.90 -6.67
CA ARG A 115 5.21 7.63 -7.65
C ARG A 115 5.30 6.16 -8.01
N ALA A 116 5.82 5.88 -9.20
CA ALA A 116 6.18 4.52 -9.58
C ALA A 116 7.45 4.11 -8.83
N SER A 117 7.37 3.00 -8.11
CA SER A 117 8.50 2.38 -7.43
C SER A 117 8.86 1.08 -8.14
N THR A 118 10.16 0.79 -8.25
CA THR A 118 10.64 -0.53 -8.70
C THR A 118 11.31 -1.30 -7.57
N ALA A 119 11.32 -0.74 -6.35
CA ALA A 119 11.80 -1.43 -5.16
C ALA A 119 10.92 -2.65 -4.89
N ALA A 120 11.51 -3.72 -4.36
CA ALA A 120 10.72 -4.83 -3.86
C ALA A 120 9.87 -4.36 -2.66
N ALA A 121 8.62 -4.81 -2.62
CA ALA A 121 7.78 -4.73 -1.44
C ALA A 121 8.26 -5.74 -0.39
#